data_AF-A0AAQ3Q9I6-F1
#
_entry.id   AF-A0AAQ3Q9I6-F1
#
_cell.length_a   1.000
_cell.length_b   1.000
_cell.length_c   1.000
_cell.angle_alpha   90.00
_cell.angle_beta   90.00
_cell.angle_gamma   90.00
#
_symmetry.space_group_name_H-M   'P 1'
#
loop_
_entity.id
_entity.type
_entity.pdbx_description
1 polymer ?
#
loop_
_entity_poly.entity_id
_entity_poly.type
_entity_poly.pdbx_seq_one_letter_code
_entity_poly.pdbx_strand_id
1 'polypeptide(L)'
;MAEKVAWEYAEKHGLDIVTINPSTCLGPLLQPTLNASSAVLQQILQGSRDSHEYHWLGCVHVRDVAAAHMLLLETPSASGRHLCTNGIYQFIYV
;
A
#
# COMPACT_ATOMS: atom_id res chain seq x y z
N MET A 1 6.38 2.04 13.79
CA MET A 1 6.70 3.12 14.73
C MET A 1 6.04 4.44 14.34
N ALA A 2 6.20 4.93 13.10
CA ALA A 2 5.64 6.23 12.67
C ALA A 2 4.11 6.36 12.82
N GLU A 3 3.32 5.36 12.39
CA GLU A 3 1.86 5.41 12.50
C GLU A 3 1.39 5.57 13.95
N LYS A 4 2.01 4.86 14.90
CA LYS A 4 1.69 4.96 16.33
C LYS A 4 1.91 6.39 16.85
N VAL A 5 3.03 7.01 16.48
CA VAL A 5 3.35 8.39 16.85
C VAL A 5 2.36 9.38 16.25
N ALA A 6 1.91 9.16 15.02
CA ALA A 6 0.89 10.01 14.39
C ALA A 6 -0.44 9.94 15.16
N TRP A 7 -0.89 8.76 15.59
CA TRP A 7 -2.09 8.58 16.41
C TRP A 7 -1.95 9.23 17.80
N GLU A 8 -0.83 9.01 18.50
CA GLU A 8 -0.56 9.63 19.80
C GLU A 8 -0.54 11.16 19.69
N TYR A 9 0.03 11.71 18.61
CA TYR A 9 0.05 13.14 18.35
C TYR A 9 -1.36 13.67 18.05
N ALA A 10 -2.15 12.97 17.22
CA ALA A 10 -3.50 13.39 16.88
C ALA A 10 -4.41 13.44 18.11
N GLU A 11 -4.36 12.42 18.97
CA GLU A 11 -5.11 12.38 20.23
C GLU A 11 -4.73 13.57 21.14
N LYS A 12 -3.43 13.83 21.30
CA LYS A 12 -2.92 14.92 22.15
C LYS A 12 -3.32 16.31 21.64
N HIS A 13 -3.45 16.48 20.32
CA HIS A 13 -3.65 17.77 19.68
C HIS A 13 -5.06 17.97 19.12
N GLY A 14 -5.98 17.01 19.33
CA GLY A 14 -7.36 17.10 18.84
C GLY A 14 -7.45 17.10 17.31
N LEU A 15 -6.52 16.44 16.63
CA LEU A 15 -6.56 16.28 15.19
C LEU A 15 -7.44 15.07 14.83
N ASP A 16 -8.32 15.26 13.86
CA ASP A 16 -9.04 14.16 13.26
C ASP A 16 -8.16 13.52 12.18
N ILE A 17 -7.81 12.26 12.37
CA ILE A 17 -6.98 11.52 11.42
C ILE A 17 -7.62 10.18 11.06
N VAL A 18 -7.41 9.81 9.81
CA VAL A 18 -7.77 8.52 9.23
C VAL A 18 -6.56 8.04 8.43
N THR A 19 -6.27 6.73 8.51
CA THR A 19 -5.11 6.17 7.81
C THR A 19 -5.52 5.14 6.75
N ILE A 20 -4.74 5.13 5.67
CA ILE A 20 -4.76 4.04 4.69
C ILE A 20 -3.46 3.27 4.83
N ASN A 21 -3.60 1.95 4.95
CA ASN A 21 -2.50 1.01 5.02
C ASN A 21 -2.54 0.15 3.74
N PRO A 22 -1.89 0.60 2.66
CA PRO A 22 -1.87 -0.14 1.41
C PRO A 22 -0.91 -1.32 1.50
N SER A 23 -1.18 -2.36 0.71
CA SER A 23 -0.23 -3.43 0.44
C SER A 23 0.73 -3.06 -0.72
N THR A 24 1.32 -4.04 -1.40
CA THR A 24 2.22 -3.80 -2.55
C THR A 24 1.48 -3.00 -3.62
N CYS A 25 1.89 -1.75 -3.82
CA CYS A 25 1.17 -0.81 -4.66
C CYS A 25 1.75 -0.82 -6.08
N LEU A 26 0.98 -1.40 -7.02
CA LEU A 26 1.36 -1.58 -8.41
C LEU A 26 0.47 -0.75 -9.35
N GLY A 27 1.01 -0.38 -10.50
CA GLY A 27 0.28 0.34 -11.54
C GLY A 27 1.19 1.24 -12.38
N PRO A 28 0.61 2.09 -13.24
CA PRO A 28 1.37 3.00 -14.07
C PRO A 28 2.25 3.94 -13.24
N LEU A 29 3.51 4.09 -13.66
CA LEU A 29 4.45 5.03 -13.03
C LEU A 29 4.30 6.41 -13.67
N LEU A 30 4.15 7.44 -12.84
CA LEU A 30 4.16 8.84 -13.28
C LEU A 30 5.56 9.45 -13.26
N GLN A 31 6.56 8.68 -12.84
CA GLN A 31 7.96 9.07 -12.70
C GLN A 31 8.86 8.07 -13.44
N PRO A 32 10.08 8.45 -13.85
CA PRO A 32 10.97 7.57 -14.62
C PRO A 32 11.65 6.48 -13.78
N THR A 33 11.52 6.54 -12.45
CA THR A 33 12.14 5.60 -11.50
C THR A 33 11.12 4.66 -10.87
N LEU A 34 11.57 3.46 -10.50
CA LEU A 34 10.72 2.49 -9.81
C LEU A 34 10.53 2.87 -8.34
N ASN A 35 9.33 2.64 -7.82
CA ASN A 35 9.13 2.50 -6.38
C ASN A 35 9.54 1.09 -5.92
N ALA A 36 9.62 0.86 -4.61
CA ALA A 36 10.01 -0.44 -4.06
C ALA A 36 9.10 -1.59 -4.55
N SER A 37 7.78 -1.37 -4.59
CA SER A 37 6.81 -2.38 -5.04
C SER A 37 7.01 -2.80 -6.51
N SER A 38 7.25 -1.83 -7.39
CA SER A 38 7.48 -2.09 -8.82
C SER A 38 8.85 -2.69 -9.08
N ALA A 39 9.84 -2.39 -8.23
CA ALA A 39 11.16 -3.04 -8.28
C ALA A 39 11.07 -4.54 -7.98
N VAL A 40 10.24 -4.95 -7.00
CA VAL A 40 9.96 -6.36 -6.73
C VAL A 40 9.35 -7.04 -7.96
N LEU A 41 8.33 -6.42 -8.58
CA LEU A 41 7.72 -6.95 -9.81
C LEU A 41 8.75 -7.05 -10.95
N GLN A 42 9.59 -6.03 -11.14
CA GLN A 42 10.65 -6.07 -12.16
C GLN A 42 11.62 -7.23 -11.94
N GLN A 43 12.07 -7.46 -10.70
CA GLN A 43 12.99 -8.56 -10.38
C GLN A 43 12.37 -9.92 -10.73
N ILE A 44 11.09 -10.12 -10.41
CA ILE A 44 10.35 -11.35 -10.77
C ILE A 44 10.31 -11.51 -12.29
N LEU A 45 9.92 -10.46 -13.03
CA LEU A 45 9.84 -10.49 -14.49
C LEU A 45 11.21 -10.71 -15.17
N GLN A 46 12.31 -10.32 -14.52
CA GLN A 46 13.68 -10.54 -14.99
C GLN A 46 14.23 -11.94 -14.61
N GLY A 47 13.41 -12.80 -14.01
CA GLY A 47 13.82 -14.15 -13.63
C GLY A 47 14.71 -14.19 -12.38
N SER A 48 14.42 -13.33 -11.40
CA SER A 48 15.02 -13.38 -10.05
C SER A 48 15.17 -14.82 -9.58
N ARG A 49 16.35 -15.20 -9.06
CA ARG A 49 16.64 -16.55 -8.53
C ARG A 49 16.35 -16.69 -7.03
N ASP A 50 15.91 -15.62 -6.37
CA ASP A 50 15.47 -15.68 -4.98
C ASP A 50 14.26 -16.61 -4.86
N SER A 51 14.19 -17.39 -3.77
CA SER A 51 13.08 -18.32 -3.56
C SER A 51 11.80 -17.56 -3.21
N HIS A 52 10.98 -17.28 -4.23
CA HIS A 52 9.65 -16.69 -4.07
C HIS A 52 8.57 -17.72 -3.71
N GLU A 53 8.96 -18.99 -3.54
CA GLU A 53 8.06 -20.14 -3.31
C GLU A 53 7.13 -19.95 -2.11
N TYR A 54 7.51 -19.15 -1.11
CA TYR A 54 6.68 -18.86 0.07
C TYR A 54 6.34 -17.38 0.25
N HIS A 55 6.57 -16.55 -0.77
CA HIS A 55 6.32 -15.11 -0.70
C HIS A 55 4.91 -14.78 -1.16
N TRP A 56 3.99 -14.72 -0.20
CA TRP A 56 2.63 -14.21 -0.39
C TRP A 56 2.58 -12.73 -0.05
N LEU A 57 2.18 -11.91 -1.01
CA LEU A 57 2.12 -10.46 -0.84
C LEU A 57 0.71 -9.95 -1.13
N GLY A 58 0.23 -9.07 -0.26
CA GLY A 58 -0.92 -8.24 -0.61
C GLY A 58 -0.57 -7.38 -1.82
N CYS A 59 -1.50 -7.24 -2.76
CA CYS A 59 -1.36 -6.34 -3.89
C CYS A 59 -2.56 -5.40 -3.98
N VAL A 60 -2.29 -4.15 -4.34
CA VAL A 60 -3.30 -3.12 -4.60
C VAL A 60 -2.93 -2.31 -5.82
N HIS A 61 -3.93 -1.94 -6.62
CA HIS A 61 -3.72 -1.02 -7.73
C HIS A 61 -3.56 0.43 -7.22
N VAL A 62 -2.60 1.18 -7.74
CA VAL A 62 -2.28 2.55 -7.30
C VAL A 62 -3.46 3.52 -7.39
N ARG A 63 -4.34 3.34 -8.39
CA ARG A 63 -5.57 4.15 -8.51
C ARG A 63 -6.57 3.85 -7.40
N ASP A 64 -6.62 2.64 -6.88
CA ASP A 64 -7.52 2.27 -5.79
C ASP A 64 -7.05 2.90 -4.47
N VAL A 65 -5.73 2.95 -4.26
CA VAL A 65 -5.13 3.67 -3.11
C VAL A 65 -5.47 5.16 -3.18
N ALA A 66 -5.30 5.79 -4.35
CA ALA A 66 -5.65 7.19 -4.55
C ALA A 66 -7.15 7.46 -4.35
N ALA A 67 -8.02 6.60 -4.90
CA ALA A 67 -9.46 6.68 -4.74
C ALA A 67 -9.87 6.50 -3.26
N ALA A 68 -9.22 5.57 -2.54
CA ALA A 68 -9.46 5.39 -1.11
C ALA A 68 -9.08 6.64 -0.32
N HIS A 69 -7.94 7.29 -0.62
CA HIS A 69 -7.56 8.55 0.03
C HIS A 69 -8.61 9.64 -0.16
N MET A 70 -9.09 9.82 -1.40
CA MET A 70 -10.16 10.76 -1.71
C MET A 70 -11.45 10.43 -0.95
N LEU A 71 -11.87 9.16 -0.98
CA LEU A 71 -13.09 8.70 -0.33
C LEU A 71 -13.06 8.94 1.19
N LEU A 72 -11.95 8.63 1.85
CA LEU A 72 -11.83 8.84 3.30
C LEU A 72 -11.80 10.32 3.67
N LEU A 73 -11.13 11.15 2.85
CA LEU A 73 -11.13 12.61 3.04
C LEU A 73 -12.54 13.21 2.88
N GLU A 74 -13.32 12.71 1.93
CA GLU A 74 -14.66 13.20 1.60
C GLU A 74 -15.77 12.60 2.49
N THR A 75 -15.45 11.66 3.38
CA THR A 75 -16.41 10.97 4.24
C THR A 75 -16.22 11.41 5.70
N PRO A 76 -17.02 12.37 6.23
CA PRO A 76 -16.83 12.90 7.59
C PRO A 76 -16.99 11.86 8.71
N SER A 77 -17.62 10.72 8.43
CA SER A 77 -17.78 9.61 9.38
C SER A 77 -16.67 8.56 9.29
N ALA A 78 -15.73 8.70 8.36
CA ALA A 78 -14.59 7.81 8.25
C ALA A 78 -13.68 7.99 9.46
N SER A 79 -13.19 6.89 10.02
CA SER A 79 -12.35 6.91 11.22
C SER A 79 -11.47 5.68 11.30
N GLY A 80 -10.36 5.80 12.02
CA GLY A 80 -9.46 4.69 12.27
C GLY A 80 -8.57 4.34 11.08
N ARG A 81 -8.33 3.05 10.90
CA ARG A 81 -7.31 2.50 10.01
C ARG A 81 -7.95 1.63 8.94
N HIS A 82 -7.64 1.89 7.68
CA HIS A 82 -8.21 1.18 6.53
C HIS A 82 -7.14 0.40 5.77
N LEU A 83 -7.28 -0.93 5.75
CA LEU A 83 -6.48 -1.76 4.86
C LEU A 83 -6.91 -1.53 3.41
N CYS A 84 -5.94 -1.27 2.53
CA CYS A 84 -6.19 -1.11 1.10
C CYS A 84 -5.42 -2.18 0.33
N THR A 85 -6.09 -3.31 0.10
CA THR A 85 -5.53 -4.45 -0.63
C THR A 85 -6.63 -5.10 -1.46
N ASN A 86 -6.37 -5.39 -2.73
CA ASN A 86 -7.34 -6.08 -3.59
C ASN A 86 -7.32 -7.60 -3.34
N GLY A 87 -6.18 -8.14 -2.91
CA GLY A 87 -6.01 -9.55 -2.59
C GLY A 87 -4.61 -9.86 -2.09
N ILE A 88 -4.38 -11.13 -1.72
CA ILE A 88 -3.06 -11.67 -1.40
C ILE A 88 -2.70 -12.66 -2.51
N TYR A 89 -1.53 -12.48 -3.10
CA TYR A 89 -1.10 -13.23 -4.27
C TYR A 89 0.27 -13.86 -4.02
N GLN A 90 0.47 -15.05 -4.60
CA GLN A 90 1.78 -15.67 -4.69
C GLN A 90 2.38 -15.29 -6.05
N PHE A 91 3.55 -14.64 -6.04
CA PHE A 91 4.29 -14.37 -7.26
C PHE A 91 5.16 -15.58 -7.60
N ILE A 92 4.53 -16.59 -8.20
CA ILE A 92 5.22 -17.81 -8.68
C ILE A 92 5.88 -17.54 -10.03
N TYR A 93 7.05 -18.16 -10.25
CA TYR A 93 7.75 -18.17 -11.52
C TYR A 93 6.78 -18.53 -12.67
N VAL A 94 6.80 -17.75 -13.75
CA VAL A 94 6.18 -18.10 -15.03
C VAL A 94 7.14 -18.96 -15.83
#